data_AF-A0A842Q6D4-F1
#
_entry.id   AF-A0A842Q6D4-F1
#
_cell.length_a   1.000
_cell.length_b   1.000
_cell.length_c   1.000
_cell.angle_alpha   90.00
_cell.angle_beta   90.00
_cell.angle_gamma   90.00
#
_symmetry.space_group_name_H-M   'P 1'
#
loop_
_entity.id
_entity.type
_entity.pdbx_description
1 polymer ?
#
loop_
_entity_poly.entity_id
_entity_poly.type
_entity_poly.pdbx_seq_one_letter_code
_entity_poly.pdbx_strand_id
1 'polypeptide(L)'
;MITQEQDRPIIVSKVKYLGSCLLPSPIELEVTIVLYHNRMYIPELDATIPIDKVSQIELAKGKDLPSQTVMMFGVVGLIVEKENPYIMIKILNSPDSLLFKFENMIIADKLVKEIKAAKDL
;
A
#
# COMPACT_ATOMS: atom_id res chain seq x y z
N MET A 1 -29.09 4.14 -19.00
CA MET A 1 -27.80 3.43 -19.19
C MET A 1 -26.70 4.34 -18.69
N ILE A 2 -26.31 4.21 -17.42
CA ILE A 2 -25.18 4.94 -16.86
C ILE A 2 -24.61 4.01 -15.79
N THR A 3 -23.42 3.44 -16.04
CA THR A 3 -22.45 2.82 -15.09
C THR A 3 -21.63 1.73 -15.80
N GLN A 4 -20.75 2.12 -16.71
CA GLN A 4 -19.66 1.22 -17.17
C GLN A 4 -18.27 1.89 -17.17
N GLU A 5 -18.19 3.21 -16.94
CA GLU A 5 -16.89 3.89 -16.79
C GLU A 5 -16.34 3.86 -15.36
N GLN A 6 -17.16 3.58 -14.34
CA GLN A 6 -16.74 3.68 -12.93
C GLN A 6 -15.92 2.49 -12.41
N ASP A 7 -15.92 1.34 -13.08
CA ASP A 7 -15.24 0.12 -12.59
C ASP A 7 -13.97 -0.22 -13.39
N ARG A 8 -13.42 0.77 -14.13
CA ARG A 8 -12.08 0.62 -14.72
C ARG A 8 -11.03 0.91 -13.66
N PRO A 9 -10.01 0.06 -13.50
CA PRO A 9 -8.93 0.32 -12.57
C PRO A 9 -8.09 1.52 -13.04
N ILE A 10 -7.76 2.41 -12.10
CA ILE A 10 -6.89 3.58 -12.27
C ILE A 10 -5.42 3.16 -12.32
N ILE A 11 -5.06 2.20 -11.46
CA ILE A 11 -3.71 1.64 -11.36
C ILE A 11 -3.82 0.13 -11.23
N VAL A 12 -3.01 -0.58 -12.00
CA VAL A 12 -2.74 -2.01 -11.83
C VAL A 12 -1.22 -2.15 -11.75
N SER A 13 -0.70 -2.65 -10.64
CA SER A 13 0.74 -2.75 -10.44
C SER A 13 1.10 -3.97 -9.61
N LYS A 14 2.09 -4.73 -10.09
CA LYS A 14 2.76 -5.74 -9.30
C LYS A 14 3.72 -5.09 -8.30
N VAL A 15 3.63 -5.51 -7.06
CA VAL A 15 4.43 -5.01 -5.94
C VAL A 15 4.79 -6.16 -5.03
N LYS A 16 5.71 -5.95 -4.10
CA LYS A 16 5.94 -6.89 -3.01
C LYS A 16 5.20 -6.44 -1.77
N TYR A 17 4.20 -7.18 -1.35
CA TYR A 17 3.66 -7.07 0.00
C TYR A 17 4.75 -7.54 0.97
N LEU A 18 5.00 -6.77 2.03
CA LEU A 18 6.01 -7.09 3.03
C LEU A 18 5.40 -7.50 4.37
N GLY A 19 4.08 -7.33 4.52
CA GLY A 19 3.35 -7.72 5.72
C GLY A 19 2.47 -6.62 6.29
N SER A 20 1.88 -6.99 7.41
CA SER A 20 0.94 -6.24 8.23
C SER A 20 1.53 -6.11 9.64
N CYS A 21 1.20 -5.04 10.36
CA CYS A 21 1.65 -4.84 11.75
C CYS A 21 1.15 -5.94 12.69
N LEU A 22 0.14 -6.71 12.27
CA LEU A 22 -0.46 -7.79 13.05
C LEU A 22 0.18 -9.16 12.79
N LEU A 23 1.06 -9.27 11.79
CA LEU A 23 1.73 -10.53 11.47
C LEU A 23 3.04 -10.68 12.25
N PRO A 24 3.30 -11.86 12.86
CA PRO A 24 4.50 -12.10 13.65
C PRO A 24 5.78 -12.16 12.82
N SER A 25 5.68 -12.23 11.49
CA SER A 25 6.82 -12.23 10.57
C SER A 25 6.42 -11.59 9.23
N PRO A 26 7.32 -10.84 8.59
CA PRO A 26 7.09 -10.32 7.26
C PRO A 26 6.98 -11.46 6.26
N ILE A 27 6.08 -11.26 5.30
CA ILE A 27 5.86 -12.17 4.20
C ILE A 27 6.21 -11.36 2.97
N GLU A 28 7.38 -11.62 2.37
CA GLU A 28 7.70 -11.06 1.06
C GLU A 28 6.90 -11.85 0.01
N LEU A 29 5.77 -11.28 -0.42
CA LEU A 29 4.87 -11.88 -1.39
C LEU A 29 4.68 -10.94 -2.57
N GLU A 30 4.91 -11.42 -3.79
CA GLU A 30 4.50 -10.68 -4.99
C GLU A 30 2.97 -10.65 -5.04
N VAL A 31 2.40 -9.45 -5.05
CA VAL A 31 0.96 -9.21 -5.14
C VAL A 31 0.65 -8.15 -6.18
N THR A 32 -0.58 -8.15 -6.67
CA THR A 32 -1.08 -7.15 -7.61
C THR A 32 -1.97 -6.17 -6.85
N ILE A 33 -1.57 -4.90 -6.81
CA ILE A 33 -2.47 -3.84 -6.36
C ILE A 33 -3.32 -3.38 -7.55
N VAL A 34 -4.63 -3.44 -7.37
CA VAL A 34 -5.63 -2.90 -8.29
C VAL A 34 -6.35 -1.75 -7.62
N LEU A 35 -6.08 -0.51 -8.04
CA LEU A 35 -6.71 0.69 -7.51
C LEU A 35 -7.89 1.10 -8.39
N TYR A 36 -9.06 1.23 -7.78
CA TYR A 36 -10.25 1.86 -8.33
C TYR A 36 -10.50 3.21 -7.64
N HIS A 37 -11.46 3.98 -8.14
CA HIS A 37 -11.81 5.29 -7.59
C HIS A 37 -12.21 5.26 -6.10
N ASN A 38 -12.85 4.17 -5.65
CA ASN A 38 -13.41 4.05 -4.31
C ASN A 38 -12.81 2.92 -3.47
N ARG A 39 -11.97 2.05 -4.06
CA ARG A 39 -11.39 0.90 -3.36
C ARG A 39 -10.03 0.53 -3.95
N MET A 40 -9.19 -0.03 -3.10
CA MET A 40 -8.03 -0.82 -3.49
C MET A 40 -8.37 -2.30 -3.33
N TYR A 41 -7.99 -3.12 -4.30
CA TYR A 41 -8.16 -4.56 -4.27
C TYR A 41 -6.81 -5.25 -4.46
N ILE A 42 -6.58 -6.31 -3.69
CA ILE A 42 -5.37 -7.14 -3.73
C ILE A 42 -5.82 -8.59 -3.90
N PRO A 43 -5.89 -9.10 -5.14
CA PRO A 43 -6.47 -10.41 -5.44
C PRO A 43 -5.78 -11.56 -4.71
N GLU A 44 -4.46 -11.54 -4.61
CA GLU A 44 -3.66 -12.60 -4.01
C GLU A 44 -3.91 -12.74 -2.50
N LEU A 45 -4.46 -11.72 -1.86
CA LEU A 45 -4.81 -11.70 -0.44
C LEU A 45 -6.33 -11.76 -0.20
N ASP A 46 -7.14 -11.82 -1.25
CA ASP A 46 -8.60 -11.64 -1.21
C ASP A 46 -9.01 -10.41 -0.37
N ALA A 47 -8.23 -9.33 -0.48
CA ALA A 47 -8.35 -8.15 0.37
C ALA A 47 -8.87 -6.96 -0.41
N THR A 48 -9.95 -6.35 0.09
CA THR A 48 -10.50 -5.09 -0.42
C THR A 48 -10.43 -4.01 0.65
N ILE A 49 -9.79 -2.88 0.33
CA ILE A 49 -9.63 -1.73 1.21
C ILE A 49 -10.40 -0.56 0.60
N PRO A 50 -11.55 -0.17 1.16
CA PRO A 50 -12.25 1.04 0.75
C PRO A 50 -11.38 2.28 0.98
N ILE A 51 -11.36 3.23 0.04
CA ILE A 51 -10.50 4.42 0.14
C ILE A 51 -10.91 5.33 1.30
N ASP A 52 -12.21 5.40 1.62
CA ASP A 52 -12.73 6.10 2.80
C ASP A 52 -12.21 5.52 4.12
N LYS A 53 -11.77 4.25 4.10
CA LYS A 53 -11.14 3.57 5.25
C LYS A 53 -9.64 3.76 5.29
N VAL A 54 -8.99 4.38 4.31
CA VAL A 54 -7.57 4.71 4.39
C VAL A 54 -7.42 5.92 5.33
N SER A 55 -6.88 5.72 6.54
CA SER A 55 -6.66 6.83 7.47
C SER A 55 -5.44 7.67 7.07
N GLN A 56 -4.36 7.01 6.65
CA GLN A 56 -3.08 7.63 6.30
C GLN A 56 -2.39 6.82 5.22
N ILE A 57 -1.69 7.50 4.33
CA ILE A 57 -0.86 6.88 3.29
C ILE A 57 0.43 7.68 3.11
N GLU A 58 1.55 6.96 3.15
CA GLU A 58 2.89 7.55 3.07
C GLU A 58 3.73 6.83 2.03
N LEU A 59 4.40 7.62 1.18
CA LEU A 59 5.48 7.16 0.30
C LEU A 59 6.80 7.47 0.98
N ALA A 60 7.65 6.47 1.16
CA ALA A 60 8.98 6.61 1.71
C ALA A 60 10.01 5.89 0.84
N LYS A 61 11.26 6.34 0.86
CA LYS A 61 12.39 5.50 0.44
C LYS A 61 12.87 4.69 1.63
N GLY A 62 13.53 3.56 1.40
CA GLY A 62 13.94 2.66 2.50
C GLY A 62 14.72 3.36 3.63
N LYS A 63 15.52 4.39 3.29
CA LYS A 63 16.26 5.23 4.27
C LYS A 63 15.40 6.22 5.07
N ASP A 64 14.22 6.58 4.55
CA ASP A 64 13.33 7.60 5.12
C ASP A 64 12.25 6.97 6.03
N LEU A 65 12.18 5.63 6.06
CA LEU A 65 11.26 4.91 6.94
C LEU A 65 11.71 5.06 8.41
N PRO A 66 10.80 5.43 9.34
CA PRO A 66 11.15 5.61 10.75
C PRO A 66 11.73 4.33 11.34
N SER A 67 12.80 4.45 12.12
CA SER A 67 13.42 3.31 12.82
C SER A 67 12.42 2.53 13.67
N GLN A 68 11.40 3.21 14.21
CA GLN A 68 10.33 2.60 14.99
C GLN A 68 9.35 1.79 14.13
N THR A 69 9.11 2.20 12.88
CA THR A 69 8.38 1.39 11.89
C THR A 69 9.22 0.17 11.54
N VAL A 70 10.50 0.38 11.20
CA VAL A 70 11.47 -0.70 10.92
C VAL A 70 11.62 -1.69 12.10
N MET A 71 11.57 -1.21 13.34
CA MET A 71 11.66 -2.01 14.57
C MET A 71 10.32 -2.64 15.00
N MET A 72 9.16 -1.98 14.82
CA MET A 72 7.82 -2.57 15.06
C MET A 72 7.62 -3.82 14.21
N PHE A 73 8.25 -3.85 13.05
CA PHE A 73 8.24 -4.98 12.13
C PHE A 73 9.40 -5.98 12.33
N GLY A 74 10.25 -5.83 13.37
CA GLY A 74 11.25 -6.77 13.96
C GLY A 74 12.25 -7.56 13.08
N VAL A 75 11.97 -7.66 11.78
CA VAL A 75 12.47 -8.62 10.79
C VAL A 75 12.50 -7.93 9.40
N VAL A 76 11.66 -6.90 9.18
CA VAL A 76 11.59 -6.09 7.93
C VAL A 76 12.81 -5.18 7.71
N GLY A 77 13.59 -4.87 8.75
CA GLY A 77 14.86 -4.14 8.59
C GLY A 77 15.87 -4.80 7.66
N LEU A 78 15.75 -6.12 7.44
CA LEU A 78 16.55 -6.88 6.47
C LEU A 78 16.00 -6.81 5.03
N ILE A 79 14.69 -6.56 4.85
CA ILE A 79 14.01 -6.63 3.54
C ILE A 79 13.88 -5.24 2.88
N VAL A 80 13.90 -4.18 3.69
CA VAL A 80 13.83 -2.79 3.22
C VAL A 80 15.21 -2.36 2.68
N GLU A 81 15.46 -2.69 1.42
CA GLU A 81 16.54 -2.10 0.64
C GLU A 81 16.40 -0.56 0.60
N LYS A 82 17.49 0.15 0.91
CA LYS A 82 17.52 1.61 1.09
C LYS A 82 17.03 2.43 -0.10
N GLU A 83 17.19 1.91 -1.32
CA GLU A 83 16.91 2.66 -2.56
C GLU A 83 15.51 2.44 -3.12
N ASN A 84 14.80 1.41 -2.66
CA ASN A 84 13.48 1.11 -3.20
C ASN A 84 12.39 2.02 -2.59
N PRO A 85 11.35 2.33 -3.37
CA PRO A 85 10.16 3.02 -2.90
C PRO A 85 9.24 2.06 -2.13
N TYR A 86 8.75 2.53 -0.99
CA TYR A 86 7.81 1.81 -0.14
C TYR A 86 6.57 2.67 0.13
N ILE A 87 5.42 2.02 0.20
CA ILE A 87 4.17 2.65 0.61
C ILE A 87 3.68 1.97 1.88
N MET A 88 3.38 2.80 2.88
CA MET A 88 2.69 2.39 4.09
C MET A 88 1.25 2.91 4.04
N ILE A 89 0.29 2.01 4.25
CA ILE A 89 -1.15 2.33 4.27
C ILE A 89 -1.69 1.98 5.64
N LYS A 90 -2.26 2.96 6.34
CA LYS A 90 -2.95 2.75 7.61
C LYS A 90 -4.45 2.77 7.39
N ILE A 91 -5.16 1.82 7.99
CA ILE A 91 -6.61 1.66 7.83
C ILE A 91 -7.32 2.19 9.10
N LEU A 92 -8.39 2.97 8.91
CA LEU A 92 -9.24 3.49 9.98
C LEU A 92 -9.77 2.34 10.86
N ASN A 93 -9.80 2.58 12.18
CA ASN A 93 -10.25 1.62 13.18
C ASN A 93 -9.49 0.28 13.14
N SER A 94 -8.33 0.23 12.49
CA SER A 94 -7.42 -0.90 12.52
C SER A 94 -6.10 -0.47 13.17
N PRO A 95 -5.55 -1.26 14.10
CA PRO A 95 -4.15 -1.10 14.51
C PRO A 95 -3.18 -1.51 13.40
N ASP A 96 -3.69 -2.06 12.30
CA ASP A 96 -2.89 -2.56 11.20
C ASP A 96 -2.41 -1.47 10.25
N SER A 97 -1.18 -1.64 9.78
CA SER A 97 -0.59 -0.89 8.67
C SER A 97 -0.03 -1.88 7.66
N LEU A 98 -0.39 -1.69 6.39
CA LEU A 98 0.09 -2.51 5.29
C LEU A 98 1.33 -1.87 4.67
N LEU A 99 2.34 -2.70 4.40
CA LEU A 99 3.59 -2.26 3.78
C LEU A 99 3.79 -2.92 2.42
N PHE A 100 4.03 -2.09 1.42
CA PHE A 100 4.28 -2.52 0.04
C PHE A 100 5.59 -1.93 -0.48
N LYS A 101 6.41 -2.74 -1.14
CA LYS A 101 7.59 -2.33 -1.88
C LYS A 101 7.27 -2.28 -3.36
N PHE A 102 7.54 -1.14 -3.97
CA PHE A 102 7.38 -0.93 -5.40
C PHE A 102 8.75 -1.02 -6.08
N GLU A 103 8.77 -1.51 -7.32
CA GLU A 103 9.98 -1.44 -8.15
C GLU A 103 10.17 -0.05 -8.76
N ASN A 104 9.06 0.66 -8.98
CA ASN A 104 9.05 1.95 -9.66
C ASN A 104 8.45 3.05 -8.80
N MET A 105 9.26 4.08 -8.50
CA MET A 105 8.86 5.22 -7.67
C MET A 105 7.75 6.06 -8.31
N ILE A 106 7.68 6.11 -9.65
CA ILE A 106 6.62 6.85 -10.38
C ILE A 106 5.26 6.22 -10.13
N ILE A 107 5.18 4.89 -10.15
CA ILE A 107 3.92 4.17 -9.89
C ILE A 107 3.51 4.34 -8.42
N ALA A 108 4.48 4.25 -7.51
CA ALA A 108 4.24 4.45 -6.09
C ALA A 108 3.71 5.86 -5.79
N ASP A 109 4.35 6.90 -6.35
CA ASP A 109 3.91 8.30 -6.22
C ASP A 109 2.51 8.52 -6.83
N LYS A 110 2.25 7.95 -8.01
CA LYS A 110 0.92 8.01 -8.64
C LYS A 110 -0.13 7.40 -7.72
N LEU A 111 0.13 6.23 -7.12
CA LEU A 111 -0.81 5.58 -6.23
C LEU A 111 -1.12 6.42 -4.98
N VAL A 112 -0.12 7.02 -4.36
CA VAL A 112 -0.35 7.92 -3.21
C VAL A 112 -1.19 9.14 -3.61
N LYS A 113 -0.92 9.74 -4.78
CA LYS A 113 -1.67 10.90 -5.26
C LYS A 113 -3.13 10.58 -5.53
N GLU A 114 -3.42 9.47 -6.21
CA GLU A 114 -4.80 9.05 -6.51
C GLU A 114 -5.60 8.78 -5.23
N ILE A 115 -4.99 8.11 -4.24
CA ILE A 115 -5.67 7.81 -2.96
C ILE A 115 -5.93 9.09 -2.17
N LYS A 116 -4.99 10.04 -2.15
CA LYS A 116 -5.20 11.34 -1.49
C LYS A 116 -6.29 12.14 -2.20
N ALA A 117 -6.26 12.22 -3.52
CA ALA A 117 -7.28 12.91 -4.30
C ALA A 117 -8.68 12.33 -4.06
N ALA A 118 -8.81 11.00 -3.99
CA ALA A 118 -10.06 10.32 -3.70
C ALA A 118 -10.55 10.49 -2.25
N LYS A 119 -9.66 10.83 -1.30
CA LYS A 119 -10.03 11.15 0.09
C LYS A 119 -10.48 12.60 0.29
N ASP A 120 -9.98 13.52 -0.54
CA ASP A 120 -10.29 14.95 -0.45
C ASP A 120 -11.60 15.32 -1.20
N LEU A 121 -12.25 14.33 -1.84
CA LEU A 121 -13.55 14.40 -2.54
C LEU A 121 -14.71 14.05 -1.59
#